data_AF-L0AAN4-F1
#
_entry.id   AF-L0AAN4-F1
#
_cell.length_a   1.000
_cell.length_b   1.000
_cell.length_c   1.000
_cell.angle_alpha   90.00
_cell.angle_beta   90.00
_cell.angle_gamma   90.00
#
_symmetry.space_group_name_H-M   'P 1'
#
loop_
_entity.id
_entity.type
_entity.pdbx_description
1 polymer ?
#
loop_
_entity_poly.entity_id
_entity_poly.type
_entity_poly.pdbx_seq_one_letter_code
_entity_poly.pdbx_strand_id
1 'polypeptide(L)'
;MEKELRIMMIILVSLGIMTGLILGITGIPMIDGLTVTIGFILYIVFGLIYPKSRFIFLGVMVGGDVGAIITLFSHPLVLPFVIIERGRGHSSIDIDFVQIIVFIEVIYYIITKKIKR
;
A
#
# COMPACT_ATOMS: atom_id res chain seq x y z
N MET A 1 -5.68 -14.27 24.55
CA MET A 1 -5.08 -12.93 24.33
C MET A 1 -4.21 -12.83 23.06
N GLU A 2 -3.07 -13.50 22.92
CA GLU A 2 -2.20 -13.30 21.73
C GLU A 2 -2.86 -13.66 20.39
N LYS A 3 -3.66 -14.74 20.37
CA LYS A 3 -4.40 -15.18 19.18
C LYS A 3 -5.47 -14.16 18.76
N GLU A 4 -6.21 -13.62 19.73
CA GLU A 4 -7.26 -12.61 19.49
C GLU A 4 -6.65 -11.31 18.96
N LEU A 5 -5.54 -10.87 19.55
CA LEU A 5 -4.82 -9.68 19.10
C LEU A 5 -4.33 -9.86 17.65
N ARG A 6 -3.82 -11.05 17.29
CA ARG A 6 -3.42 -11.34 15.92
C ARG A 6 -4.60 -11.29 14.95
N ILE A 7 -5.75 -11.87 15.31
CA ILE A 7 -6.97 -11.84 14.49
C ILE A 7 -7.45 -10.40 14.30
N MET A 8 -7.50 -9.61 15.38
CA MET A 8 -7.87 -8.20 15.34
C MET A 8 -6.97 -7.41 14.39
N MET A 9 -5.66 -7.64 14.44
CA MET A 9 -4.72 -6.99 13.52
C MET A 9 -4.97 -7.35 12.07
N ILE A 10 -5.26 -8.63 11.77
CA ILE A 10 -5.60 -9.05 10.40
C ILE A 10 -6.88 -8.33 9.93
N ILE A 11 -7.91 -8.27 10.78
CA ILE A 11 -9.16 -7.57 10.45
C ILE A 11 -8.90 -6.09 10.17
N LEU A 12 -8.12 -5.42 11.03
CA LEU A 12 -7.81 -3.99 10.87
C LEU A 12 -6.99 -3.73 9.60
N VAL A 13 -6.04 -4.60 9.25
CA VAL A 13 -5.29 -4.49 7.99
C VAL A 13 -6.22 -4.67 6.79
N SER A 14 -7.09 -5.67 6.82
CA SER A 14 -8.10 -5.88 5.75
C SER A 14 -9.03 -4.67 5.61
N LEU A 15 -9.49 -4.09 6.71
CA LEU A 15 -10.29 -2.85 6.70
C LEU A 15 -9.50 -1.66 6.17
N GLY A 16 -8.20 -1.57 6.48
CA GLY A 16 -7.30 -0.59 5.90
C GLY A 16 -7.25 -0.70 4.37
N ILE A 17 -7.03 -1.92 3.86
CA ILE A 17 -7.03 -2.21 2.42
C ILE A 17 -8.36 -1.83 1.78
N MET A 18 -9.49 -2.24 2.36
CA MET A 18 -10.81 -1.90 1.82
C MET A 18 -11.06 -0.39 1.82
N THR A 19 -10.68 0.31 2.89
CA THR A 19 -10.79 1.78 2.96
C THR A 19 -9.97 2.44 1.86
N GLY A 20 -8.71 2.05 1.72
CA GLY A 20 -7.85 2.54 0.66
C GLY A 20 -8.45 2.30 -0.72
N LEU A 21 -8.93 1.08 -0.98
CA LEU A 21 -9.50 0.68 -2.25
C LEU A 21 -10.79 1.45 -2.60
N ILE A 22 -11.66 1.69 -1.62
CA ILE A 22 -12.87 2.52 -1.83
C ILE A 22 -12.49 3.94 -2.26
N LEU A 23 -11.45 4.52 -1.63
CA LEU A 23 -10.98 5.85 -1.97
C LEU A 23 -10.28 5.87 -3.33
N GLY A 24 -9.45 4.87 -3.62
CA GLY A 24 -8.74 4.69 -4.89
C GLY A 24 -9.66 4.48 -6.09
N ILE A 25 -10.79 3.78 -5.91
CA ILE A 25 -11.74 3.53 -7.00
C ILE A 25 -12.57 4.78 -7.36
N THR A 26 -12.48 5.86 -6.58
CA THR A 26 -13.13 7.12 -6.96
C THR A 26 -12.59 7.68 -8.28
N GLY A 27 -11.35 7.33 -8.66
CA GLY A 27 -10.70 7.83 -9.87
C GLY A 27 -10.47 9.34 -9.84
N ILE A 28 -10.43 9.93 -8.64
CA ILE A 28 -10.16 11.35 -8.43
C ILE A 28 -8.68 11.47 -8.00
N PRO A 29 -7.77 12.00 -8.84
CA PRO A 29 -6.34 12.01 -8.57
C PRO A 29 -5.96 12.68 -7.23
N MET A 30 -6.72 13.71 -6.82
CA MET A 30 -6.52 14.38 -5.54
C MET A 30 -6.83 13.46 -4.35
N ILE A 31 -7.89 12.66 -4.43
CA ILE A 31 -8.28 11.73 -3.35
C ILE A 31 -7.25 10.62 -3.24
N ASP A 32 -6.78 10.08 -4.36
CA ASP A 32 -5.77 9.02 -4.39
C ASP A 32 -4.45 9.52 -3.80
N GLY A 33 -3.98 10.68 -4.27
CA GLY A 33 -2.78 11.33 -3.75
C GLY A 33 -2.86 11.60 -2.24
N LEU A 34 -3.99 12.09 -1.74
CA LEU A 34 -4.21 12.31 -0.30
C LEU A 34 -4.25 10.99 0.48
N THR A 35 -4.92 9.96 -0.05
CA THR A 35 -5.05 8.64 0.59
C THR A 35 -3.68 8.01 0.81
N VAL A 36 -2.85 8.00 -0.24
CA VAL A 36 -1.50 7.42 -0.13
C VAL A 36 -0.58 8.29 0.72
N THR A 37 -0.66 9.62 0.61
CA THR A 37 0.17 10.54 1.43
C THR A 37 -0.16 10.43 2.92
N ILE A 38 -1.44 10.48 3.30
CA ILE A 38 -1.87 10.34 4.69
C ILE A 38 -1.53 8.93 5.21
N GLY A 39 -1.78 7.90 4.39
CA GLY A 39 -1.39 6.53 4.71
C GLY A 39 0.10 6.39 5.01
N PHE A 40 0.95 7.04 4.21
CA PHE A 40 2.40 7.04 4.39
C PHE A 40 2.85 7.74 5.68
N ILE A 41 2.28 8.92 5.97
CA ILE A 41 2.58 9.64 7.21
C ILE A 41 2.19 8.78 8.42
N LEU A 42 0.99 8.19 8.42
CA LEU A 42 0.53 7.34 9.52
C LEU A 42 1.35 6.05 9.62
N TYR A 43 1.76 5.47 8.49
CA TYR A 43 2.65 4.33 8.45
C TYR A 43 3.98 4.61 9.16
N ILE A 44 4.61 5.78 8.90
CA ILE A 44 5.85 6.17 9.58
C ILE A 44 5.61 6.41 11.07
N VAL A 45 4.62 7.24 11.42
CA VAL A 45 4.32 7.60 12.81
C VAL A 45 4.05 6.36 13.65
N PHE A 46 3.20 5.45 13.17
CA PHE A 46 2.93 4.21 13.87
C PHE A 46 4.10 3.23 13.76
N GLY A 47 4.91 3.28 12.72
CA GLY A 47 6.15 2.52 12.63
C GLY A 47 7.11 2.82 13.78
N LEU A 48 7.14 4.08 14.23
CA LEU A 48 7.97 4.53 15.35
C LEU A 48 7.35 4.23 16.72
N ILE A 49 6.04 4.45 16.89
CA ILE A 49 5.38 4.37 18.20
C ILE A 49 4.78 2.98 18.47
N TYR A 50 4.11 2.40 17.48
CA TYR A 50 3.40 1.12 17.57
C TYR A 50 3.73 0.21 16.38
N PRO A 51 4.93 -0.41 16.35
CA PRO A 51 5.49 -1.02 15.14
C PRO A 51 4.62 -2.09 14.50
N LYS A 52 3.78 -2.80 15.27
CA LYS A 52 2.85 -3.81 14.75
C LYS A 52 1.64 -3.18 14.06
N SER A 53 1.21 -1.98 14.46
CA SER A 53 0.02 -1.32 13.94
C SER A 53 0.24 -0.59 12.61
N ARG A 54 1.50 -0.33 12.25
CA ARG A 54 1.85 0.32 10.97
C ARG A 54 1.26 -0.38 9.74
N PHE A 55 1.10 -1.70 9.81
CA PHE A 55 0.56 -2.50 8.70
C PHE A 55 -0.88 -2.15 8.33
N ILE A 56 -1.65 -1.56 9.27
CA ILE A 56 -3.01 -1.08 8.97
C ILE A 56 -2.93 0.03 7.91
N PHE A 57 -2.02 0.98 8.11
CA PHE A 57 -1.83 2.12 7.20
C PHE A 57 -1.10 1.72 5.92
N LEU A 58 -0.19 0.74 5.99
CA LEU A 58 0.34 0.11 4.78
C LEU A 58 -0.79 -0.51 3.95
N GLY A 59 -1.75 -1.16 4.61
CA GLY A 59 -2.96 -1.67 3.97
C GLY A 59 -3.75 -0.57 3.25
N VAL A 60 -3.96 0.59 3.88
CA VAL A 60 -4.61 1.76 3.26
C VAL A 60 -3.86 2.21 2.01
N MET A 61 -2.53 2.34 2.07
CA MET A 61 -1.73 2.73 0.91
C MET A 61 -1.86 1.74 -0.23
N VAL A 62 -1.74 0.44 0.04
CA VAL A 62 -1.88 -0.63 -0.95
C VAL A 62 -3.28 -0.62 -1.57
N GLY A 63 -4.32 -0.46 -0.75
CA GLY A 63 -5.68 -0.35 -1.24
C GLY A 63 -5.87 0.84 -2.18
N GLY A 64 -5.38 2.02 -1.77
CA GLY A 64 -5.48 3.25 -2.56
C GLY A 64 -4.74 3.15 -3.88
N ASP A 65 -3.52 2.63 -3.85
CA ASP A 65 -2.68 2.41 -5.04
C ASP A 65 -3.32 1.42 -6.03
N VAL A 66 -3.78 0.26 -5.55
CA VAL A 66 -4.50 -0.71 -6.39
C VAL A 66 -5.79 -0.11 -6.97
N GLY A 67 -6.55 0.62 -6.16
CA GLY A 67 -7.77 1.30 -6.62
C GLY A 67 -7.48 2.33 -7.72
N ALA A 68 -6.43 3.13 -7.56
CA ALA A 68 -5.97 4.11 -8.53
C ALA A 68 -5.50 3.45 -9.83
N ILE A 69 -4.73 2.35 -9.74
CA ILE A 69 -4.30 1.56 -10.91
C ILE A 69 -5.50 1.09 -11.75
N ILE A 70 -6.58 0.68 -11.09
CA ILE A 70 -7.79 0.18 -11.76
C ILE A 70 -8.56 1.30 -12.48
N THR A 71 -8.54 2.51 -11.94
CA THR A 71 -9.47 3.58 -12.38
C THR A 71 -8.82 4.72 -13.14
N LEU A 72 -7.60 5.12 -12.78
CA LEU A 72 -6.91 6.25 -13.39
C LEU A 72 -6.13 5.85 -14.65
N PHE A 73 -5.61 4.62 -14.71
CA PHE A 73 -4.78 4.18 -15.81
C PHE A 73 -5.60 3.47 -16.87
N SER A 74 -5.50 3.93 -18.13
CA SER A 74 -6.26 3.34 -19.24
C SER A 74 -5.71 1.99 -19.69
N HIS A 75 -4.38 1.85 -19.70
CA HIS A 75 -3.68 0.59 -20.04
C HIS A 75 -2.41 0.46 -19.19
N PRO A 76 -2.54 0.21 -17.88
CA PRO A 76 -1.39 0.05 -17.00
C PRO A 76 -0.69 -1.28 -17.29
N LEU A 77 0.61 -1.22 -17.56
CA LEU A 77 1.50 -2.37 -17.40
C LEU A 77 2.16 -2.26 -16.02
N VAL A 78 1.67 -3.06 -15.07
CA VAL A 78 2.22 -3.12 -13.72
C VAL A 78 3.44 -4.05 -13.72
N LEU A 79 4.62 -3.48 -13.51
CA LEU A 79 5.88 -4.19 -13.31
C LEU A 79 6.32 -4.04 -11.84
N PRO A 80 7.27 -4.86 -11.36
CA PRO A 80 7.84 -4.65 -10.04
C PRO A 80 8.40 -3.21 -9.91
N PHE A 81 7.89 -2.47 -8.94
CA PHE A 81 8.27 -1.10 -8.58
C PHE A 81 7.93 -0.02 -9.59
N VAL A 82 7.31 -0.38 -10.72
CA VAL A 82 7.11 0.54 -11.84
C VAL A 82 5.77 0.30 -12.50
N ILE A 83 5.01 1.36 -12.72
CA ILE A 83 3.79 1.34 -13.52
C ILE A 83 4.09 2.06 -14.83
N ILE A 84 3.83 1.40 -15.96
CA ILE A 84 3.96 2.01 -17.28
C ILE A 84 2.56 2.28 -17.80
N GLU A 85 2.21 3.56 -18.00
CA GLU A 85 0.97 3.94 -18.66
C GLU A 85 1.19 4.06 -20.17
N ARG A 86 0.35 3.39 -20.97
CA ARG A 86 0.36 3.52 -22.44
C ARG A 86 -0.91 4.22 -22.92
N GLY A 87 -0.79 5.51 -23.23
CA GLY A 87 -1.85 6.33 -23.82
C GLY A 87 -1.73 6.47 -25.34
N ARG A 88 -2.73 7.11 -25.98
CA ARG A 88 -2.77 7.40 -27.44
C ARG A 88 -1.77 8.50 -27.85
N GLY A 89 -0.48 8.29 -27.59
CA GLY A 89 0.61 9.15 -28.05
C GLY A 89 1.72 9.43 -27.04
N HIS A 90 1.57 9.03 -25.77
CA HIS A 90 2.57 9.21 -24.72
C HIS A 90 2.67 7.96 -23.85
N SER A 91 3.89 7.64 -23.43
CA SER A 91 4.17 6.62 -22.41
C SER A 91 4.80 7.30 -21.20
N SER A 92 4.17 7.20 -20.03
CA SER A 92 4.79 7.57 -18.76
C SER A 92 5.33 6.31 -18.07
N ILE A 93 6.39 6.51 -17.29
CA ILE A 93 6.97 5.50 -16.42
C ILE A 93 6.94 6.10 -15.02
N ASP A 94 6.08 5.55 -14.17
CA ASP A 94 5.90 6.01 -12.80
C ASP A 94 6.51 4.99 -11.83
N ILE A 95 7.31 5.49 -10.89
CA ILE A 95 7.88 4.66 -9.84
C ILE A 95 6.80 4.43 -8.78
N ASP A 96 6.45 3.18 -8.57
CA ASP A 96 5.47 2.77 -7.57
C ASP A 96 6.17 2.60 -6.21
N PHE A 97 6.16 3.69 -5.45
CA PHE A 97 6.76 3.70 -4.12
C PHE A 97 6.00 2.82 -3.11
N VAL A 98 4.71 2.56 -3.31
CA VAL A 98 3.91 1.71 -2.42
C VAL A 98 4.41 0.27 -2.56
N GLN A 99 4.61 -0.21 -3.79
CA GLN A 99 5.26 -1.50 -4.05
C GLN A 99 6.66 -1.61 -3.43
N ILE A 100 7.48 -0.55 -3.53
CA ILE A 100 8.81 -0.53 -2.92
C ILE A 100 8.73 -0.73 -1.41
N ILE A 101 7.84 0.00 -0.72
CA ILE A 101 7.67 -0.12 0.74
C ILE A 101 7.20 -1.53 1.11
N VAL A 102 6.20 -2.08 0.41
CA VAL A 102 5.71 -3.44 0.64
C VAL A 102 6.85 -4.46 0.48
N PHE A 103 7.65 -4.32 -0.57
CA PHE A 103 8.77 -5.22 -0.83
C PHE A 103 9.84 -5.16 0.26
N ILE A 104 10.18 -3.95 0.74
CA ILE A 104 11.10 -3.77 1.86
C ILE A 104 10.57 -4.45 3.13
N GLU A 105 9.29 -4.30 3.44
CA GLU A 105 8.67 -4.96 4.61
C GLU A 105 8.69 -6.49 4.50
N VAL A 106 8.44 -7.04 3.30
CA VAL A 106 8.53 -8.48 3.04
C VAL A 106 9.97 -8.97 3.22
N ILE A 107 10.96 -8.28 2.66
CA ILE A 107 12.38 -8.61 2.85
C ILE A 107 12.76 -8.58 4.32
N TYR A 108 12.39 -7.51 5.03
CA TYR A 108 12.68 -7.34 6.45
C TYR A 108 12.09 -8.50 7.27
N TYR A 109 10.85 -8.89 6.98
CA TYR A 109 10.20 -10.03 7.63
C TYR A 109 10.94 -11.35 7.37
N ILE A 110 11.33 -11.62 6.11
CA ILE A 110 12.07 -12.83 5.73
C ILE A 110 13.42 -12.90 6.46
N ILE A 111 14.19 -11.80 6.45
CA ILE A 111 15.51 -11.74 7.09
C ILE A 111 15.37 -11.95 8.60
N THR A 112 14.47 -11.21 9.26
CA THR A 112 14.26 -11.30 10.71
C THR A 112 13.81 -12.70 11.13
N LYS A 113 12.97 -13.37 10.33
CA LYS A 113 12.51 -14.73 10.59
C LYS A 113 13.60 -15.78 10.39
N LYS A 114 14.51 -15.58 9.43
CA LYS A 114 15.66 -16.47 9.20
C LYS A 114 16.72 -16.35 10.29
N ILE A 115 16.97 -15.15 10.82
CA ILE A 115 17.97 -14.91 11.87
C ILE A 115 17.52 -15.44 13.24
N LYS A 116 16.20 -15.50 13.50
CA LYS A 116 15.64 -16.00 14.77
C LYS A 116 15.42 -17.53 14.79
N ARG A 117 15.82 -18.25 13.75
CA ARG A 117 15.79 -19.73 13.68
C ARG A 117 17.20 -20.26 13.82
#